data_AF-A0A497P770-F1
#
_entry.id   AF-A0A497P770-F1
#
_cell.length_a   1.000
_cell.length_b   1.000
_cell.length_c   1.000
_cell.angle_alpha   90.00
_cell.angle_beta   90.00
_cell.angle_gamma   90.00
#
_symmetry.space_group_name_H-M   'P 1'
#
loop_
_entity.id
_entity.type
_entity.pdbx_description
1 polymer ?
#
loop_
_entity_poly.entity_id
_entity_poly.type
_entity_poly.pdbx_seq_one_letter_code
_entity_poly.pdbx_strand_id
1 'polypeptide(L)'
;MTEKKEKKQKSALAKAEDYIFKKLSASPIVNSITPEREEEISEKLPSLISRFKLESPFGAAFEVLKPFSHIFSNVILLPVSPFLYFFGLDGFRYVDFFEKSSNIELIQEKLKKKLTYG
;
A
#
# COMPACT_ATOMS: atom_id res chain seq x y z
N MET A 1 3.77 -34.53 -11.93
CA MET A 1 4.08 -33.41 -11.01
C MET A 1 3.46 -32.06 -11.44
N THR A 2 2.94 -31.98 -12.67
CA THR A 2 2.42 -30.77 -13.32
C THR A 2 0.99 -30.41 -12.89
N GLU A 3 0.07 -31.38 -12.81
CA GLU A 3 -1.35 -31.13 -12.42
C GLU A 3 -1.53 -30.51 -11.02
N LYS A 4 -0.69 -30.90 -10.05
CA LYS A 4 -0.82 -30.44 -8.66
C LYS A 4 -0.40 -28.96 -8.51
N LYS A 5 0.54 -28.50 -9.35
CA LYS A 5 0.92 -27.08 -9.43
C LYS A 5 -0.15 -26.25 -10.15
N GLU A 6 -0.74 -26.81 -11.20
CA GLU A 6 -1.78 -26.16 -11.99
C GLU A 6 -3.07 -25.92 -11.19
N LYS A 7 -3.52 -26.91 -10.40
CA LYS A 7 -4.66 -26.75 -9.47
C LYS A 7 -4.41 -25.69 -8.40
N LYS A 8 -3.17 -25.60 -7.88
CA LYS A 8 -2.81 -24.62 -6.85
C LYS A 8 -2.78 -23.18 -7.41
N GLN A 9 -2.32 -23.01 -8.66
CA GLN A 9 -2.38 -21.71 -9.35
C GLN A 9 -3.80 -21.27 -9.66
N LYS A 10 -4.64 -22.14 -10.22
CA LYS A 10 -6.06 -21.84 -10.50
C LYS A 10 -6.82 -21.48 -9.22
N SER A 11 -6.52 -22.17 -8.11
CA SER A 11 -7.07 -21.85 -6.78
C SER A 11 -6.64 -20.48 -6.25
N ALA A 12 -5.39 -20.07 -6.45
CA ALA A 12 -4.90 -18.78 -5.99
C ALA A 12 -5.47 -17.63 -6.84
N LEU A 13 -5.61 -17.86 -8.15
CA LEU A 13 -6.21 -16.91 -9.09
C LEU A 13 -7.69 -16.65 -8.74
N ALA A 14 -8.47 -17.71 -8.52
CA ALA A 14 -9.88 -17.59 -8.14
C ALA A 14 -10.09 -16.82 -6.83
N LYS A 15 -9.18 -16.98 -5.86
CA LYS A 15 -9.21 -16.20 -4.61
C LYS A 15 -8.86 -14.73 -4.82
N ALA A 16 -7.91 -14.44 -5.72
CA ALA A 16 -7.54 -13.07 -6.07
C ALA A 16 -8.69 -12.38 -6.81
N GLU A 17 -9.33 -13.07 -7.77
CA GLU A 17 -10.50 -12.58 -8.49
C GLU A 17 -11.68 -12.27 -7.55
N ASP A 18 -12.02 -13.18 -6.63
CA ASP A 18 -13.06 -12.95 -5.63
C ASP A 18 -12.73 -11.76 -4.72
N TYR A 19 -11.47 -11.64 -4.29
CA TYR A 19 -11.00 -10.52 -3.48
C TYR A 19 -11.08 -9.18 -4.22
N ILE A 20 -10.64 -9.13 -5.48
CA ILE A 20 -10.73 -7.93 -6.34
C ILE A 20 -12.19 -7.57 -6.54
N PHE A 21 -13.02 -8.55 -6.92
CA PHE A 21 -14.44 -8.34 -7.19
C PHE A 21 -15.12 -7.77 -5.95
N LYS A 22 -14.96 -8.40 -4.78
CA LYS A 22 -15.52 -7.93 -3.51
C LYS A 22 -15.06 -6.52 -3.13
N LYS A 23 -13.81 -6.16 -3.42
CA LYS A 23 -13.24 -4.84 -3.11
C LYS A 23 -13.73 -3.74 -4.05
N LEU A 24 -13.85 -4.05 -5.34
CA LEU A 24 -14.35 -3.10 -6.35
C LEU A 24 -15.88 -2.97 -6.33
N SER A 25 -16.60 -4.04 -5.98
CA SER A 25 -18.08 -4.07 -5.95
C SER A 25 -18.67 -3.46 -4.68
N ALA A 26 -17.88 -3.22 -3.63
CA ALA A 26 -18.35 -2.66 -2.36
C ALA A 26 -18.65 -1.14 -2.40
N SER A 27 -18.66 -0.51 -3.59
CA SER A 27 -19.00 0.91 -3.81
C SER A 27 -17.92 1.90 -3.32
N PRO A 28 -18.04 3.18 -3.70
CA PRO A 28 -17.13 3.89 -4.59
C PRO A 28 -15.69 3.98 -4.02
N ILE A 29 -14.75 4.33 -4.88
CA ILE A 29 -13.30 4.50 -4.65
C ILE A 29 -12.91 5.26 -3.35
N VAL A 30 -13.86 5.87 -2.65
CA VAL A 30 -13.72 6.49 -1.33
C VAL A 30 -14.01 5.47 -0.22
N ASN A 31 -13.11 4.53 0.03
CA ASN A 31 -13.14 3.78 1.29
C ASN A 31 -12.34 4.56 2.34
N SER A 32 -13.05 5.14 3.31
CA SER A 32 -12.40 5.74 4.47
C SER A 32 -11.64 4.66 5.23
N ILE A 33 -10.31 4.71 5.15
CA ILE A 33 -9.44 3.92 6.01
C ILE A 33 -9.77 4.24 7.48
N THR A 34 -9.88 3.21 8.32
CA THR A 34 -10.16 3.41 9.74
C THR A 34 -8.94 4.00 10.45
N PRO A 35 -9.12 4.81 11.50
CA PRO A 35 -8.00 5.42 12.23
C PRO A 35 -6.97 4.40 12.72
N GLU A 36 -7.42 3.23 13.19
CA GLU A 36 -6.52 2.17 13.67
C GLU A 36 -5.63 1.64 12.55
N ARG A 37 -6.15 1.60 11.32
CA ARG A 37 -5.41 1.14 10.14
C ARG A 37 -4.47 2.21 9.62
N GLU A 38 -4.87 3.49 9.65
CA GLU A 38 -3.97 4.60 9.35
C GLU A 38 -2.78 4.58 10.30
N GLU A 39 -3.04 4.41 11.59
CA GLU A 39 -2.00 4.32 12.61
C GLU A 39 -1.07 3.13 12.33
N GLU A 40 -1.62 1.94 12.09
CA GLU A 40 -0.85 0.73 11.77
C GLU A 40 0.10 0.94 10.59
N ILE A 41 -0.39 1.49 9.47
CA ILE A 41 0.41 1.74 8.27
C ILE A 41 1.46 2.82 8.56
N SER A 42 1.07 3.87 9.29
CA SER A 42 1.95 4.98 9.66
C SER A 42 3.12 4.56 10.56
N GLU A 43 2.98 3.48 11.33
CA GLU A 43 4.05 2.92 12.17
C GLU A 43 4.90 1.90 11.42
N LYS A 44 4.25 1.00 10.66
CA LYS A 44 4.94 -0.11 9.97
C LYS A 44 5.74 0.37 8.78
N LEU A 45 5.19 1.27 7.97
CA LEU A 45 5.82 1.68 6.71
C LEU A 45 7.16 2.41 6.91
N PRO A 46 7.29 3.41 7.80
CA PRO A 46 8.58 4.05 8.05
C PRO A 46 9.62 3.07 8.59
N SER A 47 9.19 2.13 9.44
CA SER A 47 10.05 1.10 10.02
C SER A 47 10.56 0.12 8.94
N LEU A 48 9.71 -0.27 7.99
CA LEU A 48 10.12 -1.06 6.83
C LEU A 48 11.13 -0.32 5.96
N ILE A 49 10.83 0.93 5.59
CA ILE A 49 11.72 1.77 4.77
C ILE A 49 13.10 1.91 5.44
N SER A 50 13.11 2.16 6.76
CA SER A 50 14.36 2.33 7.51
C SER A 50 15.16 1.03 7.61
N ARG A 51 14.47 -0.11 7.79
CA ARG A 51 15.12 -1.43 7.83
C ARG A 51 15.89 -1.73 6.54
N PHE A 52 15.42 -1.24 5.40
CA PHE A 52 16.08 -1.40 4.09
C PHE A 52 17.03 -0.25 3.73
N LYS A 53 17.23 0.74 4.61
CA LYS A 53 18.03 1.95 4.36
C LYS A 53 17.56 2.74 3.13
N LEU A 54 16.24 2.81 2.95
CA LEU A 54 15.60 3.47 1.81
C LEU A 54 15.01 4.84 2.20
N GLU A 55 15.46 5.45 3.28
CA GLU A 55 14.88 6.67 3.83
C GLU A 55 15.10 7.87 2.90
N SER A 56 16.30 8.03 2.33
CA SER A 56 16.58 9.12 1.37
C SER A 56 15.77 9.03 0.08
N PRO A 57 15.73 7.89 -0.66
CA PRO A 57 14.93 7.79 -1.87
C PRO A 57 13.43 7.93 -1.61
N PHE A 58 12.91 7.37 -0.52
CA PHE A 58 11.50 7.54 -0.16
C PHE A 58 11.19 8.95 0.36
N GLY A 59 12.11 9.58 1.09
CA GLY A 59 11.95 10.96 1.55
C GLY A 59 11.78 11.93 0.38
N ALA A 60 12.63 11.82 -0.64
CA ALA A 60 12.52 12.63 -1.86
C ALA A 60 11.26 12.27 -2.67
N ALA A 61 10.94 10.97 -2.80
CA ALA A 61 9.73 10.55 -3.49
C ALA A 61 8.46 11.10 -2.82
N PHE A 62 8.37 11.09 -1.50
CA PHE A 62 7.19 11.57 -0.78
C PHE A 62 6.95 13.08 -0.89
N GLU A 63 8.01 13.89 -1.03
CA GLU A 63 7.84 15.32 -1.32
C GLU A 63 7.17 15.56 -2.67
N VAL A 64 7.55 14.77 -3.67
CA VAL A 64 6.94 14.83 -5.01
C VAL A 64 5.53 14.23 -5.00
N LEU A 65 5.31 13.16 -4.24
CA LEU A 65 4.03 12.45 -4.23
C LEU A 65 2.92 13.18 -3.48
N LYS A 66 3.21 14.02 -2.48
CA LYS A 66 2.17 14.78 -1.73
C LYS A 66 1.13 15.49 -2.60
N PRO A 67 1.50 16.41 -3.52
CA PRO A 67 0.54 17.12 -4.36
C PRO A 67 -0.20 16.19 -5.34
N PHE A 68 0.38 15.02 -5.62
CA PHE A 68 -0.19 14.03 -6.53
C PHE A 68 -0.73 12.80 -5.80
N SER A 69 -0.98 12.88 -4.49
CA SER A 69 -1.39 11.76 -3.63
C SER A 69 -2.59 10.99 -4.18
N HIS A 70 -3.64 11.72 -4.56
CA HIS A 70 -4.84 11.14 -5.17
C HIS A 70 -4.56 10.47 -6.53
N ILE A 71 -3.73 11.10 -7.38
CA ILE A 71 -3.36 10.54 -8.69
C ILE A 71 -2.49 9.29 -8.52
N PHE A 72 -1.48 9.36 -7.67
CA PHE A 72 -0.59 8.24 -7.36
C PHE A 72 -1.38 7.04 -6.84
N SER A 73 -2.31 7.27 -5.93
CA SER A 73 -3.12 6.22 -5.32
C SER A 73 -4.00 5.52 -6.35
N ASN A 74 -4.68 6.28 -7.19
CA ASN A 74 -5.64 5.70 -8.15
C ASN A 74 -5.00 5.22 -9.46
N VAL A 75 -3.91 5.82 -9.90
CA VAL A 75 -3.28 5.52 -11.20
C VAL A 75 -2.11 4.55 -11.06
N ILE A 76 -1.39 4.59 -9.94
CA ILE A 76 -0.22 3.74 -9.72
C ILE A 76 -0.51 2.63 -8.72
N LEU A 77 -0.98 2.96 -7.52
CA LEU A 77 -1.18 1.95 -6.48
C LEU A 77 -2.39 1.06 -6.75
N LEU A 78 -3.52 1.60 -7.24
CA LEU A 78 -4.74 0.82 -7.43
C LEU A 78 -4.56 -0.32 -8.45
N PRO A 79 -3.94 -0.13 -9.63
CA PRO A 79 -3.67 -1.25 -10.55
C PRO A 79 -2.69 -2.29 -9.98
N VAL A 80 -1.76 -1.86 -9.13
CA VAL A 80 -0.74 -2.74 -8.52
C VAL A 80 -1.28 -3.44 -7.27
N SER A 81 -2.34 -2.90 -6.65
CA SER A 81 -2.91 -3.37 -5.40
C SER A 81 -3.29 -4.85 -5.36
N PRO A 82 -3.82 -5.47 -6.43
CA PRO A 82 -4.13 -6.90 -6.42
C PRO A 82 -2.87 -7.77 -6.46
N PHE A 83 -1.79 -7.27 -7.06
CA PHE A 83 -0.53 -8.01 -7.12
C PHE A 83 0.13 -8.07 -5.74
N LEU A 84 -0.03 -7.02 -4.93
CA LEU A 84 0.47 -6.96 -3.55
C LEU A 84 -0.15 -8.06 -2.67
N TYR A 85 -1.38 -8.51 -2.96
CA TYR A 85 -2.02 -9.63 -2.27
C TYR A 85 -1.19 -10.92 -2.37
N PHE A 86 -0.56 -11.20 -3.51
CA PHE A 86 0.30 -12.37 -3.67
C PHE A 86 1.57 -12.32 -2.82
N PHE A 87 1.98 -11.12 -2.40
CA PHE A 87 3.10 -10.89 -1.49
C PHE A 87 2.65 -10.80 -0.02
N GLY A 88 1.37 -11.08 0.29
CA GLY A 88 0.82 -11.01 1.64
C GLY A 88 0.51 -9.59 2.11
N LEU A 89 0.49 -8.62 1.19
CA LEU A 89 0.16 -7.22 1.48
C LEU A 89 -1.25 -6.91 0.97
N ASP A 90 -2.07 -6.28 1.81
CA ASP A 90 -3.39 -5.80 1.41
C ASP A 90 -3.23 -4.47 0.66
N GLY A 91 -2.90 -4.56 -0.64
CA GLY A 91 -2.55 -3.41 -1.48
C GLY A 91 -3.61 -2.32 -1.53
N PHE A 92 -4.89 -2.70 -1.45
CA PHE A 92 -5.99 -1.74 -1.43
C PHE A 92 -5.95 -0.85 -0.20
N ARG A 93 -5.47 -1.34 0.96
CA ARG A 93 -5.30 -0.48 2.16
C ARG A 93 -4.26 0.60 1.95
N TYR A 94 -3.22 0.33 1.16
CA TYR A 94 -2.20 1.32 0.85
C TYR A 94 -2.76 2.37 -0.12
N VAL A 95 -3.61 1.97 -1.07
CA VAL A 95 -4.35 2.93 -1.93
C VAL A 95 -5.13 3.92 -1.07
N ASP A 96 -5.96 3.41 -0.15
CA ASP A 96 -6.80 4.23 0.73
C ASP A 96 -5.94 5.14 1.62
N PHE A 97 -4.82 4.62 2.13
CA PHE A 97 -3.91 5.39 2.99
C PHE A 97 -3.23 6.55 2.22
N PHE A 98 -2.72 6.27 1.03
CA PHE A 98 -1.98 7.23 0.21
C PHE A 98 -2.88 8.26 -0.48
N GLU A 99 -4.20 8.05 -0.50
CA GLU A 99 -5.17 8.99 -1.06
C GLU A 99 -5.16 10.33 -0.31
N LYS A 100 -4.92 10.31 1.01
CA LYS A 100 -4.81 11.52 1.83
C LYS A 100 -3.36 12.01 1.85
N SER A 101 -3.13 13.22 1.34
CA SER A 101 -1.80 13.87 1.39
C SER A 101 -1.25 14.01 2.82
N SER A 102 -2.11 14.23 3.81
CA SER A 102 -1.74 14.30 5.24
C SER A 102 -1.10 13.01 5.77
N ASN A 103 -1.47 11.86 5.22
CA ASN A 103 -0.87 10.57 5.61
C ASN A 103 0.56 10.45 5.06
N ILE A 104 0.82 11.01 3.87
CA ILE A 104 2.17 11.09 3.31
C ILE A 104 3.04 12.04 4.15
N GLU A 105 2.47 13.16 4.60
CA GLU A 105 3.14 14.08 5.55
C GLU A 105 3.57 13.36 6.82
N LEU A 106 2.66 12.61 7.44
CA LEU A 106 2.93 11.86 8.65
C LEU A 106 4.07 10.85 8.46
N ILE A 107 4.07 10.10 7.35
CA ILE A 107 5.15 9.16 7.02
C ILE A 107 6.48 9.89 6.87
N GLN A 108 6.49 11.01 6.14
CA GLN A 108 7.70 11.77 5.88
C GLN A 108 8.30 12.33 7.19
N GLU A 109 7.47 12.83 8.10
CA GLU A 109 7.93 13.29 9.41
C GLU A 109 8.53 12.16 10.25
N LYS A 110 7.89 10.99 10.27
CA LYS A 110 8.40 9.80 10.97
C LYS A 110 9.72 9.32 10.38
N LEU A 111 9.89 9.37 9.06
CA LEU A 111 11.15 9.04 8.39
C LEU A 111 12.25 10.05 8.71
N LYS A 112 11.95 11.35 8.68
CA LYS A 112 12.92 12.40 9.06
C LYS A 112 13.43 12.19 10.48
N LYS A 113 12.53 11.91 11.43
CA LYS A 113 12.93 11.59 12.81
C LYS A 113 13.86 10.37 12.88
N LYS A 114 13.58 9.30 12.14
CA LYS A 114 14.42 8.10 12.12
C LYS A 114 15.80 8.34 11.47
N LEU A 115 15.89 9.23 10.48
CA LEU A 115 17.15 9.67 9.86
C LEU A 115 18.01 10.54 10.78
N THR A 116 17.40 11.40 11.61
CA THR A 116 18.14 12.31 12.50
C THR A 116 18.73 11.61 13.73
N TYR A 117 18.12 10.50 14.17
CA TYR A 117 18.52 9.75 15.38
C TYR A 117 19.13 8.36 15.08
N GLY A 118 19.32 8.01 13.80
CA GLY A 118 19.82 6.72 13.33
C GLY A 118 21.30 6.74 12.95
#